data_AF-S3CT15-F1
#
_entry.id   AF-S3CT15-F1
#
_cell.length_a   1.000
_cell.length_b   1.000
_cell.length_c   1.000
_cell.angle_alpha   90.00
_cell.angle_beta   90.00
_cell.angle_gamma   90.00
#
_symmetry.space_group_name_H-M   'P 1'
#
loop_
_entity.id
_entity.type
_entity.pdbx_description
1 polymer ?
#
loop_
_entity_poly.entity_id
_entity_poly.type
_entity_poly.pdbx_seq_one_letter_code
_entity_poly.pdbx_strand_id
1 'polypeptide(L)'
;MPTEKVAHLILSGGLGNSIYVQSQLRARYSSASSEFPNAPNLQVRVAPEPQLVVCKGIVADRVQKLRSGRSMLNWRCCRASYGTKCKVLYNPANPNHSGQRTALDTLDGKMYVTGCVNWFIKKGEPVCTDSPIVKPFLRKFIPAIRSDPCPDRIFHTSVVTSDLDTASLPLVMNPDCRKLCELTLDLSSIHLSLCKLKNRHWWQSGEKYHRIEEVIKVILGLADISFELWYAG
;
A
#
# COMPACT_ATOMS: atom_id res chain seq x y z
N MET A 1 18.74 7.91 -10.45
CA MET A 1 20.15 7.47 -10.61
C MET A 1 20.85 8.46 -11.55
N PRO A 2 22.03 9.02 -11.21
CA PRO A 2 22.70 10.05 -12.02
C PRO A 2 23.37 9.55 -13.32
N THR A 3 23.26 8.27 -13.65
CA THR A 3 23.86 7.65 -14.86
C THR A 3 22.85 7.23 -15.92
N GLU A 4 21.55 7.33 -15.65
CA GLU A 4 20.50 6.90 -16.59
C GLU A 4 20.40 7.90 -17.75
N LYS A 5 20.42 7.38 -18.98
CA LYS A 5 20.26 8.18 -20.20
C LYS A 5 18.86 8.03 -20.77
N VAL A 6 18.22 9.15 -21.09
CA VAL A 6 16.90 9.18 -21.72
C VAL A 6 17.06 9.20 -23.24
N ALA A 7 16.53 8.18 -23.92
CA ALA A 7 16.62 8.04 -25.37
C ALA A 7 15.38 8.56 -26.11
N HIS A 8 14.20 8.48 -25.50
CA HIS A 8 12.93 8.83 -26.15
C HIS A 8 12.03 9.67 -25.24
N LEU A 9 11.41 10.69 -25.83
CA LEU A 9 10.30 11.45 -25.25
C LEU A 9 9.05 11.18 -26.09
N ILE A 10 8.04 10.55 -25.49
CA ILE A 10 6.79 10.20 -26.20
C ILE A 10 5.69 11.19 -25.84
N LEU A 11 5.11 11.84 -26.84
CA LEU A 11 4.00 12.77 -26.69
C LEU A 11 2.66 12.04 -26.85
N SER A 12 1.86 12.08 -25.78
CA SER A 12 0.50 11.54 -25.70
C SER A 12 -0.46 12.59 -25.15
N GLY A 13 -1.77 12.39 -25.33
CA GLY A 13 -2.83 13.30 -24.91
C GLY A 13 -3.10 14.43 -25.91
N GLY A 14 -4.01 15.35 -25.55
CA GLY A 14 -4.44 16.45 -26.43
C GLY A 14 -3.30 17.38 -26.88
N LEU A 15 -2.35 17.66 -25.99
CA LEU A 15 -1.18 18.50 -26.30
C LEU A 15 -0.18 17.80 -27.24
N GLY A 16 -0.25 16.48 -27.41
CA GLY A 16 0.57 15.76 -28.38
C GLY A 16 0.29 16.17 -29.82
N ASN A 17 -0.90 16.71 -30.12
CA ASN A 17 -1.26 17.22 -31.45
C ASN A 17 -0.83 18.68 -31.68
N SER A 18 -0.33 19.39 -30.67
CA SER A 18 0.09 20.79 -30.81
C SER A 18 1.42 20.88 -31.54
N ILE A 19 1.40 21.42 -32.76
CA ILE A 19 2.60 21.67 -33.57
C ILE A 19 3.58 22.57 -32.81
N TYR A 20 3.06 23.57 -32.09
CA TYR A 20 3.88 24.46 -31.26
C TYR A 20 4.59 23.71 -30.14
N VAL A 21 3.88 22.85 -29.39
CA VAL A 21 4.51 22.06 -28.32
C VAL A 21 5.56 21.11 -28.89
N GLN A 22 5.27 20.45 -30.01
CA GLN A 22 6.23 19.57 -30.68
C GLN A 22 7.49 20.33 -31.14
N SER A 23 7.34 21.52 -31.73
CA SER A 23 8.47 22.31 -32.22
C SER A 23 9.34 22.82 -31.07
N GLN A 24 8.72 23.30 -29.99
CA GLN A 24 9.43 23.74 -28.78
C GLN A 24 10.20 22.59 -28.10
N LEU A 25 9.58 21.41 -27.98
CA LEU A 25 10.24 20.26 -27.38
C LEU A 25 11.39 19.74 -28.25
N ARG A 26 11.24 19.69 -29.57
CA ARG A 26 12.33 19.34 -30.48
C ARG A 26 13.46 20.38 -30.42
N ALA A 27 13.15 21.67 -30.45
CA ALA A 27 14.16 22.72 -30.34
C ALA A 27 14.94 22.62 -29.02
N ARG A 28 14.26 22.31 -27.91
CA ARG A 28 14.87 22.19 -26.58
C ARG A 28 15.72 20.93 -26.40
N TYR A 29 15.30 19.79 -26.96
CA TYR A 29 15.90 18.50 -26.65
C TYR A 29 16.65 17.82 -27.81
N SER A 30 16.45 18.26 -29.05
CA SER A 30 17.10 17.66 -30.22
C SER A 30 18.36 18.41 -30.68
N SER A 31 18.78 19.47 -29.96
CA SER A 31 20.05 20.13 -30.23
C SER A 31 21.22 19.28 -29.74
N ALA A 32 22.25 19.09 -30.58
CA ALA A 32 23.46 18.33 -30.24
C ALA A 32 24.28 18.95 -29.08
N SER A 33 23.93 20.17 -28.67
CA SER A 33 24.44 20.90 -27.52
C SER A 33 23.40 20.92 -26.37
N SER A 34 22.67 19.82 -26.17
CA SER A 34 21.68 19.76 -25.10
C SER A 34 22.38 19.98 -23.76
N GLU A 35 21.94 20.97 -22.98
CA GLU A 35 22.41 21.25 -21.61
C GLU A 35 22.20 20.07 -20.64
N PHE A 36 21.57 18.99 -21.13
CA PHE A 36 21.16 17.82 -20.36
C PHE A 36 22.14 16.65 -20.59
N PRO A 37 23.12 16.42 -19.69
CA PRO A 37 24.11 15.34 -19.83
C PRO A 37 23.48 13.94 -19.85
N ASN A 38 22.26 13.80 -19.34
CA ASN A 38 21.49 12.55 -19.32
C ASN A 38 20.58 12.37 -20.55
N ALA A 39 20.58 13.27 -21.54
CA ALA A 39 19.70 13.18 -22.70
C ALA A 39 20.35 13.58 -24.04
N PRO A 40 21.61 13.18 -24.34
CA PRO A 40 22.38 13.71 -25.47
C PRO A 40 21.79 13.38 -26.85
N ASN A 41 20.94 12.35 -26.96
CA ASN A 41 20.35 11.89 -28.22
C ASN A 41 18.83 11.72 -28.10
N LEU A 42 18.16 12.57 -27.31
CA LEU A 42 16.73 12.42 -27.03
C LEU A 42 15.88 12.61 -28.30
N GLN A 43 15.13 11.58 -28.67
CA GLN A 43 14.19 11.66 -29.79
C GLN A 43 12.78 11.97 -29.29
N VAL A 44 12.23 13.10 -29.75
CA VAL A 44 10.83 13.48 -29.50
C VAL A 44 9.93 12.78 -30.52
N ARG A 45 9.09 11.84 -30.05
CA ARG A 45 8.16 11.06 -30.87
C ARG A 45 6.72 11.37 -30.48
N VAL A 46 5.85 11.46 -31.47
CA VAL A 46 4.41 11.63 -31.26
C VAL A 46 3.75 10.27 -31.40
N ALA A 47 2.91 9.91 -30.43
CA ALA A 47 2.23 8.63 -30.49
C ALA A 47 1.16 8.63 -31.61
N PRO A 48 0.86 7.49 -32.25
CA PRO A 48 -0.28 7.38 -33.16
C PRO A 48 -1.58 7.70 -32.43
N GLU A 49 -2.38 8.64 -32.94
CA GLU A 49 -3.58 9.17 -32.29
C GLU A 49 -3.33 9.53 -30.80
N PRO A 50 -2.57 10.61 -30.52
CA PRO A 50 -2.11 10.94 -29.16
C PRO A 50 -3.23 10.96 -28.12
N GLN A 51 -4.42 11.41 -28.50
CA GLN A 51 -5.59 11.48 -27.61
C GLN A 51 -6.11 10.11 -27.16
N LEU A 52 -5.95 9.06 -27.98
CA LEU A 52 -6.47 7.72 -27.71
C LEU A 52 -5.41 6.72 -27.27
N VAL A 53 -4.13 7.03 -27.44
CA VAL A 53 -3.03 6.06 -27.21
C VAL A 53 -3.05 5.44 -25.81
N VAL A 54 -3.42 6.20 -24.77
CA VAL A 54 -3.53 5.70 -23.40
C VAL A 54 -4.66 4.66 -23.30
N CYS A 55 -5.84 4.97 -23.84
CA CYS A 55 -6.97 4.04 -23.86
C CYS A 55 -6.63 2.79 -24.67
N LYS A 56 -5.99 2.93 -25.83
CA LYS A 56 -5.53 1.80 -26.65
C LYS A 56 -4.54 0.92 -25.89
N GLY A 57 -3.60 1.52 -25.16
CA GLY A 57 -2.64 0.81 -24.30
C GLY A 57 -3.32 0.02 -23.18
N ILE A 58 -4.31 0.61 -22.51
CA ILE A 58 -5.09 -0.07 -21.45
C ILE A 58 -5.86 -1.27 -22.02
N VAL A 59 -6.52 -1.10 -23.17
CA VAL A 59 -7.25 -2.19 -23.83
C VAL A 59 -6.28 -3.29 -24.28
N ALA A 60 -5.14 -2.94 -24.88
CA ALA A 60 -4.12 -3.90 -25.30
C ALA A 60 -3.55 -4.69 -24.11
N ASP A 61 -3.25 -4.04 -22.99
CA ASP A 61 -2.81 -4.69 -21.76
C ASP A 61 -3.86 -5.67 -21.24
N ARG A 62 -5.14 -5.27 -21.23
CA ARG A 62 -6.24 -6.13 -20.79
C ARG A 62 -6.42 -7.34 -21.70
N VAL A 63 -6.37 -7.16 -23.02
CA VAL A 63 -6.46 -8.25 -24.00
C VAL A 63 -5.31 -9.23 -23.81
N GLN A 64 -4.09 -8.73 -23.59
CA GLN A 64 -2.95 -9.59 -23.29
C GLN A 64 -3.17 -10.36 -21.99
N LYS A 65 -3.58 -9.69 -20.91
CA LYS A 65 -3.85 -10.34 -19.62
C LYS A 65 -4.90 -11.45 -19.73
N LEU A 66 -5.94 -11.27 -20.55
CA LEU A 66 -6.95 -12.31 -20.81
C LEU A 66 -6.38 -13.49 -21.61
N ARG A 67 -5.43 -13.26 -22.52
CA ARG A 67 -4.83 -14.30 -23.36
C ARG A 67 -3.69 -15.07 -22.68
N SER A 68 -2.84 -14.38 -21.92
CA SER A 68 -1.60 -14.93 -21.35
C SER A 68 -1.62 -15.03 -19.82
N GLY A 69 -2.65 -14.50 -19.17
CA GLY A 69 -2.73 -14.40 -17.70
C GLY A 69 -1.85 -13.32 -17.09
N ARG A 70 -1.09 -12.54 -17.89
CA ARG A 70 -0.11 -11.55 -17.40
C ARG A 70 -0.30 -10.20 -18.08
N SER A 71 -0.21 -9.11 -17.32
CA SER A 71 -0.15 -7.76 -17.89
C SER A 71 1.18 -7.53 -18.63
N MET A 72 1.16 -6.71 -19.68
CA MET A 72 2.39 -6.19 -20.32
C MET A 72 3.23 -5.39 -19.33
N LEU A 73 2.55 -4.62 -18.47
CA LEU A 73 3.17 -3.87 -17.38
C LEU A 73 2.83 -4.53 -16.04
N ASN A 74 3.71 -5.43 -15.62
CA ASN A 74 3.54 -6.24 -14.41
C ASN A 74 4.05 -5.58 -13.12
N TRP A 75 4.64 -4.39 -13.19
CA TRP A 75 5.06 -3.60 -12.03
C TRP A 75 4.71 -2.13 -12.17
N ARG A 76 4.49 -1.47 -11.03
CA ARG A 76 4.21 -0.03 -10.91
C ARG A 76 4.98 0.55 -9.74
N CYS A 77 5.45 1.78 -9.90
CA CYS A 77 6.03 2.55 -8.81
C CYS A 77 5.00 3.58 -8.31
N CYS A 78 4.62 3.49 -7.05
CA CYS A 78 3.68 4.42 -6.45
C CYS A 78 4.35 5.77 -6.15
N ARG A 79 3.58 6.87 -6.31
CA ARG A 79 4.07 8.25 -6.11
C ARG A 79 4.18 8.64 -4.63
N ALA A 80 3.52 7.89 -3.77
CA ALA A 80 3.50 8.06 -2.32
C ALA A 80 3.59 6.68 -1.65
N SER A 81 3.91 6.68 -0.36
CA SER A 81 3.90 5.48 0.47
C SER A 81 2.52 5.30 1.10
N TYR A 82 2.04 4.07 1.18
CA TYR A 82 0.75 3.73 1.78
C TYR A 82 0.92 2.67 2.86
N GLY A 83 0.22 2.85 3.97
CA GLY A 83 0.29 2.00 5.14
C GLY A 83 -1.02 1.95 5.90
N THR A 84 -1.14 1.01 6.82
CA THR A 84 -2.28 0.92 7.75
C THR A 84 -1.83 1.24 9.17
N LYS A 85 -2.65 1.95 9.93
CA LYS A 85 -2.39 2.19 11.35
C LYS A 85 -2.54 0.90 12.17
N CYS A 86 -1.53 0.59 12.97
CA CYS A 86 -1.49 -0.59 13.83
C CYS A 86 -0.81 -0.30 15.17
N LYS A 87 -0.77 -1.32 16.03
CA LYS A 87 0.06 -1.35 17.23
C LYS A 87 1.12 -2.43 17.06
N VAL A 88 2.34 -2.19 17.52
CA VAL A 88 3.48 -3.12 17.40
C VAL A 88 3.97 -3.48 18.80
N LEU A 89 4.34 -4.74 19.02
CA LEU A 89 4.82 -5.19 20.33
C LEU A 89 6.06 -4.38 20.71
N TYR A 90 6.06 -3.82 21.93
CA TYR A 90 7.20 -3.07 22.43
C TYR A 90 8.40 -4.00 22.59
N ASN A 91 9.57 -3.51 22.19
CA ASN A 91 10.81 -4.24 22.25
C ASN A 91 11.89 -3.26 22.74
N PRO A 92 12.43 -3.44 23.97
CA PRO A 92 13.42 -2.53 24.52
C PRO A 92 14.75 -2.55 23.74
N ALA A 93 15.05 -3.64 23.02
CA ALA A 93 16.24 -3.72 22.18
C ALA A 93 16.11 -2.95 20.86
N ASN A 94 14.90 -2.52 20.48
CA ASN A 94 14.71 -1.72 19.27
C ASN A 94 14.81 -0.23 19.63
N PRO A 95 15.85 0.49 19.16
CA PRO A 95 16.00 1.92 19.47
C PRO A 95 14.81 2.76 18.98
N ASN A 96 14.13 2.34 17.89
CA ASN A 96 12.97 3.04 17.35
C ASN A 96 11.74 2.96 18.27
N HIS A 97 11.72 2.06 19.25
CA HIS A 97 10.64 1.95 20.22
C HIS A 97 10.89 2.80 21.47
N SER A 98 12.15 3.16 21.75
CA SER A 98 12.50 3.95 22.92
C SER A 98 11.88 5.35 22.83
N GLY A 99 11.31 5.83 23.94
CA GLY A 99 10.64 7.13 24.02
C GLY A 99 9.29 7.23 23.28
N GLN A 100 8.83 6.17 22.61
CA GLN A 100 7.53 6.17 21.95
C GLN A 100 6.37 5.94 22.91
N ARG A 101 5.17 6.39 22.54
CA ARG A 101 3.96 6.18 23.34
C ARG A 101 3.56 4.71 23.35
N THR A 102 3.76 4.05 24.49
CA THR A 102 3.36 2.67 24.73
C THR A 102 2.05 2.57 25.51
N ALA A 103 1.28 1.53 25.26
CA ALA A 103 0.10 1.16 26.04
C ALA A 103 0.13 -0.34 26.36
N LEU A 104 -0.30 -0.68 27.57
CA LEU A 104 -0.53 -2.06 27.97
C LEU A 104 -1.85 -2.53 27.34
N ASP A 105 -1.81 -3.63 26.59
CA ASP A 105 -3.02 -4.28 26.06
C ASP A 105 -3.66 -5.10 27.19
N THR A 106 -4.89 -4.77 27.55
CA THR A 106 -5.61 -5.38 28.67
C THR A 106 -5.87 -6.88 28.45
N LEU A 107 -5.98 -7.32 27.19
CA LEU A 107 -6.34 -8.70 26.87
C LEU A 107 -5.14 -9.66 27.02
N ASP A 108 -3.94 -9.26 26.59
CA ASP A 108 -2.75 -10.12 26.65
C ASP A 108 -1.69 -9.68 27.66
N GLY A 109 -1.89 -8.54 28.32
CA GLY A 109 -0.98 -7.98 29.31
C GLY A 109 0.37 -7.55 28.74
N LYS A 110 0.50 -7.38 27.42
CA LYS A 110 1.76 -6.98 26.78
C LYS A 110 1.77 -5.49 26.46
N MET A 111 2.96 -4.89 26.52
CA MET A 111 3.18 -3.51 26.11
C MET A 111 3.30 -3.40 24.60
N TYR A 112 2.55 -2.47 24.00
CA TYR A 112 2.61 -2.17 22.56
C TYR A 112 2.93 -0.70 22.33
N VAL A 113 3.73 -0.41 21.32
CA VAL A 113 3.83 0.93 20.74
C VAL A 113 2.56 1.21 19.95
N THR A 114 1.90 2.31 20.26
CA THR A 114 0.60 2.68 19.67
C THR A 114 0.76 3.66 18.52
N GLY A 115 -0.16 3.62 17.55
CA GLY A 115 -0.16 4.55 16.43
C GLY A 115 0.95 4.31 15.40
N CYS A 116 1.53 3.11 15.37
CA CYS A 116 2.48 2.73 14.33
C CYS A 116 1.81 2.66 12.95
N VAL A 117 2.61 2.81 11.90
CA VAL A 117 2.17 2.61 10.52
C VAL A 117 2.88 1.39 9.95
N ASN A 118 2.11 0.40 9.51
CA ASN A 118 2.64 -0.73 8.74
C ASN A 118 2.59 -0.39 7.25
N TRP A 119 3.71 0.07 6.70
CA TRP A 119 3.86 0.42 5.29
C TRP A 119 3.83 -0.85 4.43
N PHE A 120 2.86 -0.91 3.50
CA PHE A 120 2.72 -2.01 2.55
C PHE A 120 3.11 -1.61 1.13
N ILE A 121 3.02 -0.32 0.78
CA ILE A 121 3.59 0.26 -0.45
C ILE A 121 4.54 1.38 -0.03
N LYS A 122 5.72 1.44 -0.63
CA LYS A 122 6.66 2.54 -0.43
C LYS A 122 6.88 3.31 -1.72
N LYS A 123 7.05 4.62 -1.60
CA LYS A 123 7.24 5.54 -2.72
C LYS A 123 8.43 5.10 -3.58
N GLY A 124 8.20 5.02 -4.89
CA GLY A 124 9.22 4.64 -5.87
C GLY A 124 9.57 3.15 -5.91
N GLU A 125 9.14 2.35 -4.93
CA GLU A 125 9.39 0.90 -4.93
C GLU A 125 8.53 0.21 -6.00
N PRO A 126 9.10 -0.70 -6.82
CA PRO A 126 8.33 -1.43 -7.82
C PRO A 126 7.41 -2.45 -7.13
N VAL A 127 6.12 -2.32 -7.37
CA VAL A 127 5.08 -3.19 -6.84
C VAL A 127 4.45 -3.98 -7.97
N CYS A 128 4.35 -5.31 -7.81
CA CYS A 128 3.73 -6.16 -8.82
C CYS A 128 2.21 -5.94 -8.89
N THR A 129 1.67 -5.82 -10.11
CA THR A 129 0.23 -5.66 -10.36
C THR A 129 -0.51 -6.98 -10.47
N ASP A 130 0.20 -8.08 -10.70
CA ASP A 130 -0.39 -9.42 -10.86
C ASP A 130 -0.48 -10.20 -9.54
N SER A 131 0.27 -9.80 -8.51
CA SER A 131 0.23 -10.43 -7.19
C SER A 131 -0.19 -9.43 -6.11
N PRO A 132 -1.19 -9.75 -5.28
CA PRO A 132 -1.59 -8.88 -4.18
C PRO A 132 -0.51 -8.81 -3.10
N ILE A 133 -0.39 -7.65 -2.44
CA ILE A 133 0.45 -7.51 -1.25
C ILE A 133 -0.31 -8.10 -0.08
N VAL A 134 0.27 -9.12 0.55
CA VAL A 134 -0.36 -9.86 1.63
C VAL A 134 0.17 -9.36 2.97
N LYS A 135 -0.71 -8.87 3.85
CA LYS A 135 -0.34 -8.42 5.20
C LYS A 135 -1.18 -9.15 6.25
N PRO A 136 -0.55 -9.98 7.11
CA PRO A 136 -1.24 -10.64 8.20
C PRO A 136 -1.51 -9.66 9.34
N PHE A 137 -2.70 -9.75 9.91
CA PHE A 137 -3.11 -9.02 11.09
C PHE A 137 -3.67 -9.98 12.14
N LEU A 138 -3.58 -9.54 13.39
CA LEU A 138 -4.05 -10.28 14.54
C LEU A 138 -5.04 -9.40 15.28
N ARG A 139 -6.28 -9.87 15.37
CA ARG A 139 -7.34 -9.22 16.14
C ARG A 139 -7.64 -10.00 17.40
N LYS A 140 -7.88 -9.25 18.47
CA LYS A 140 -8.25 -9.78 19.78
C LYS A 140 -9.54 -9.11 20.19
N PHE A 141 -10.44 -9.88 20.78
CA PHE A 141 -11.71 -9.39 21.29
C PHE A 141 -12.15 -10.20 22.51
N ILE A 142 -13.07 -9.61 23.27
CA ILE A 142 -13.64 -10.21 24.48
C ILE A 142 -14.35 -11.51 24.10
N PRO A 143 -14.21 -12.58 24.91
CA PRO A 143 -14.81 -13.86 24.56
C PRO A 143 -16.33 -13.81 24.73
N ALA A 144 -17.05 -14.65 23.99
CA ALA A 144 -18.48 -14.79 24.21
C ALA A 144 -18.74 -15.33 25.63
N ILE A 145 -19.63 -14.65 26.35
CA ILE A 145 -20.05 -15.00 27.72
C ILE A 145 -21.56 -15.21 27.76
N ARG A 146 -22.09 -15.82 28.83
CA ARG A 146 -23.55 -16.10 28.91
C ARG A 146 -24.42 -14.85 28.78
N SER A 147 -23.94 -13.71 29.29
CA SER A 147 -24.63 -12.41 29.20
C SER A 147 -24.42 -11.69 27.88
N ASP A 148 -23.42 -12.08 27.09
CA ASP A 148 -23.11 -11.52 25.77
C ASP A 148 -22.61 -12.65 24.86
N PRO A 149 -23.54 -13.39 24.21
CA PRO A 149 -23.19 -14.53 23.39
C PRO A 149 -22.58 -14.13 22.04
N CYS A 150 -22.70 -12.86 21.63
CA CYS A 150 -22.18 -12.36 20.36
C CYS A 150 -21.44 -11.04 20.56
N PRO A 151 -20.21 -11.09 21.10
CA PRO A 151 -19.43 -9.88 21.34
C PRO A 151 -19.16 -9.14 20.04
N ASP A 152 -19.06 -7.81 20.11
CA ASP A 152 -18.75 -6.95 18.98
C ASP A 152 -17.41 -7.34 18.36
N ARG A 153 -17.44 -7.62 17.05
CA ARG A 153 -16.28 -8.02 16.24
C ARG A 153 -16.03 -7.05 15.09
N ILE A 154 -16.35 -5.78 15.31
CA ILE A 154 -16.12 -4.68 14.37
C ILE A 154 -14.83 -3.97 14.76
N PHE A 155 -13.88 -3.89 13.83
CA PHE A 155 -12.60 -3.22 14.03
C PHE A 155 -12.41 -2.09 13.03
N HIS A 156 -12.02 -0.93 13.53
CA HIS A 156 -11.65 0.20 12.67
C HIS A 156 -10.13 0.27 12.50
N THR A 157 -9.69 0.49 11.26
CA THR A 157 -8.29 0.81 10.96
C THR A 157 -8.24 1.89 9.90
N SER A 158 -7.22 2.74 9.93
CA SER A 158 -7.07 3.83 8.96
C SER A 158 -5.98 3.50 7.96
N VAL A 159 -6.26 3.76 6.67
CA VAL A 159 -5.22 3.82 5.64
C VAL A 159 -4.59 5.20 5.67
N VAL A 160 -3.25 5.21 5.66
CA VAL A 160 -2.41 6.39 5.82
C VAL A 160 -1.49 6.49 4.62
N THR A 161 -1.21 7.72 4.19
CA THR A 161 -0.26 8.04 3.12
C THR A 161 0.82 8.97 3.62
N SER A 162 2.01 8.89 3.01
CA SER A 162 3.07 9.88 3.18
C SER A 162 3.83 10.09 1.87
N ASP A 163 4.17 11.34 1.59
CA ASP A 163 4.93 11.74 0.39
C ASP A 163 6.46 11.73 0.64
N LEU A 164 6.89 11.43 1.87
CA LEU A 164 8.29 11.29 2.25
C LEU A 164 8.96 10.13 1.49
N ASP A 165 10.27 10.26 1.34
CA ASP A 165 11.09 9.19 0.76
C ASP A 165 11.19 8.00 1.71
N THR A 166 11.41 6.82 1.14
CA THR A 166 11.40 5.53 1.84
C THR A 166 12.29 5.49 3.08
N ALA A 167 13.45 6.15 3.06
CA ALA A 167 14.39 6.19 4.18
C ALA A 167 13.89 7.04 5.37
N SER A 168 12.98 7.98 5.12
CA SER A 168 12.47 8.93 6.11
C SER A 168 11.05 8.57 6.57
N LEU A 169 10.53 7.41 6.17
CA LEU A 169 9.18 7.01 6.57
C LEU A 169 9.11 6.78 8.08
N PRO A 170 8.15 7.42 8.76
CA PRO A 170 8.06 7.32 10.19
C PRO A 170 7.49 5.96 10.60
N LEU A 171 7.97 5.44 11.73
CA LEU A 171 7.40 4.24 12.35
C LEU A 171 6.05 4.54 12.99
N VAL A 172 5.93 5.69 13.65
CA VAL A 172 4.74 6.16 14.37
C VAL A 172 4.14 7.33 13.61
N MET A 173 2.81 7.37 13.55
CA MET A 173 2.09 8.44 12.85
C MET A 173 2.50 9.82 13.36
N ASN A 174 2.93 10.68 12.44
CA ASN A 174 3.37 12.05 12.68
C ASN A 174 2.64 13.02 11.72
N PRO A 175 2.91 14.33 11.75
CA PRO A 175 2.26 15.29 10.84
C PRO A 175 2.51 15.06 9.35
N ASP A 176 3.60 14.36 8.98
CA ASP A 176 3.93 14.01 7.58
C ASP A 176 3.10 12.83 7.05
N CYS A 177 2.22 12.29 7.88
CA CYS A 177 1.29 11.22 7.54
C CYS A 177 -0.14 11.76 7.43
N ARG A 178 -0.80 11.52 6.30
CA ARG A 178 -2.20 11.88 6.08
C ARG A 178 -3.10 10.64 6.11
N LYS A 179 -4.19 10.67 6.86
CA LYS A 179 -5.25 9.65 6.78
C LYS A 179 -5.99 9.80 5.44
N LEU A 180 -6.07 8.73 4.67
CA LEU A 180 -6.81 8.70 3.40
C LEU A 180 -8.25 8.26 3.60
N CYS A 181 -8.43 7.14 4.28
CA CYS A 181 -9.74 6.57 4.54
C CYS A 181 -9.71 5.73 5.82
N GLU A 182 -10.90 5.34 6.26
CA GLU A 182 -11.12 4.42 7.36
C GLU A 182 -11.72 3.14 6.81
N LEU A 183 -11.11 2.03 7.18
CA LEU A 183 -11.58 0.69 6.90
C LEU A 183 -12.31 0.18 8.14
N THR A 184 -13.52 -0.30 7.92
CA THR A 184 -14.30 -1.02 8.93
C THR A 184 -14.23 -2.50 8.58
N LEU A 185 -13.66 -3.28 9.49
CA LEU A 185 -13.54 -4.73 9.38
C LEU A 185 -14.63 -5.34 10.25
N ASP A 186 -15.67 -5.88 9.63
CA ASP A 186 -16.74 -6.57 10.34
C ASP A 186 -16.49 -8.08 10.30
N LEU A 187 -16.14 -8.65 11.45
CA LEU A 187 -15.93 -10.09 11.63
C LEU A 187 -17.11 -10.76 12.34
N SER A 188 -18.28 -10.09 12.42
CA SER A 188 -19.46 -10.59 13.13
C SER A 188 -20.06 -11.83 12.47
N SER A 189 -19.93 -11.96 11.14
CA SER A 189 -20.37 -13.14 10.39
C SER A 189 -19.48 -14.38 10.58
N ILE A 190 -18.29 -14.22 11.14
CA ILE A 190 -17.35 -15.32 11.34
C ILE A 190 -17.74 -16.14 12.58
N HIS A 191 -17.87 -17.45 12.38
CA HIS A 191 -18.21 -18.37 13.46
C HIS A 191 -17.08 -18.45 14.50
N LEU A 192 -17.42 -18.39 15.79
CA LEU A 192 -16.46 -18.35 16.90
C LEU A 192 -15.54 -19.59 16.97
N SER A 193 -15.90 -20.70 16.34
CA SER A 193 -15.04 -21.89 16.25
C SER A 193 -13.74 -21.64 15.48
N LEU A 194 -13.71 -20.67 14.57
CA LEU A 194 -12.50 -20.26 13.85
C LEU A 194 -11.59 -19.37 14.72
N CYS A 195 -12.10 -18.87 15.84
CA CYS A 195 -11.38 -18.00 16.76
C CYS A 195 -10.72 -18.81 17.87
N LYS A 196 -9.41 -18.62 18.06
CA LYS A 196 -8.65 -19.31 19.10
C LYS A 196 -8.91 -18.65 20.45
N LEU A 197 -9.48 -19.38 21.42
CA LEU A 197 -9.61 -18.92 22.80
C LEU A 197 -8.25 -18.99 23.52
N LYS A 198 -7.82 -17.88 24.11
CA LYS A 198 -6.60 -17.74 24.90
C LYS A 198 -6.92 -17.57 26.39
N ASN A 199 -5.92 -17.83 27.22
CA ASN A 199 -6.01 -17.79 28.69
C ASN A 199 -7.11 -18.70 29.28
N ARG A 200 -7.36 -19.87 28.66
CA ARG A 200 -8.45 -20.78 29.05
C ARG A 200 -8.22 -21.51 30.38
N HIS A 201 -6.95 -21.66 30.79
CA HIS A 201 -6.57 -22.47 31.94
C HIS A 201 -6.51 -21.64 33.22
N TRP A 202 -6.79 -22.29 34.37
CA TRP A 202 -6.88 -21.62 35.67
C TRP A 202 -5.55 -21.00 36.15
N TRP A 203 -4.41 -21.54 35.70
CA TRP A 203 -3.09 -21.01 36.03
C TRP A 203 -2.66 -19.83 35.14
N GLN A 204 -3.49 -19.41 34.18
CA GLN A 204 -3.22 -18.25 33.33
C GLN A 204 -3.83 -17.03 34.01
N SER A 205 -2.98 -16.07 34.40
CA SER A 205 -3.38 -14.89 35.18
C SER A 205 -4.08 -13.79 34.37
N GLY A 206 -4.03 -13.87 33.04
CA GLY A 206 -4.64 -12.87 32.15
C GLY A 206 -6.11 -13.16 31.84
N GLU A 207 -6.84 -12.12 31.43
CA GLU A 207 -8.23 -12.26 31.00
C GLU A 207 -8.36 -13.23 29.81
N LYS A 208 -9.47 -13.96 29.74
CA LYS A 208 -9.79 -14.79 28.58
C LYS A 208 -10.08 -13.88 27.39
N TYR A 209 -9.60 -14.24 26.20
CA TYR A 209 -9.89 -13.51 24.98
C TYR A 209 -9.90 -14.42 23.76
N HIS A 210 -10.67 -14.05 22.74
CA HIS A 210 -10.58 -14.68 21.43
C HIS A 210 -9.54 -13.96 20.57
N ARG A 211 -8.82 -14.76 19.77
CA ARG A 211 -7.87 -14.29 18.77
C ARG A 211 -8.25 -14.84 17.41
N ILE A 212 -8.26 -13.97 16.42
CA ILE A 212 -8.38 -14.33 15.01
C ILE A 212 -7.18 -13.77 14.24
N GLU A 213 -6.67 -14.59 13.33
CA GLU A 213 -5.65 -14.20 12.36
C GLU A 213 -6.36 -13.93 11.04
N GLU A 214 -6.17 -12.72 10.54
CA GLU A 214 -6.76 -12.24 9.30
C GLU A 214 -5.64 -11.81 8.36
N VAL A 215 -5.95 -11.78 7.07
CA VAL A 215 -5.03 -11.36 6.03
C VAL A 215 -5.70 -10.27 5.23
N ILE A 216 -5.06 -9.11 5.16
CA ILE A 216 -5.47 -8.05 4.25
C ILE A 216 -4.64 -8.20 2.99
N LYS A 217 -5.32 -8.41 1.86
CA LYS A 217 -4.71 -8.38 0.53
C LYS A 217 -4.91 -6.99 -0.07
N VAL A 218 -3.81 -6.34 -0.42
CA VAL A 218 -3.83 -5.06 -1.13
C VAL A 218 -3.64 -5.33 -2.61
N ILE A 219 -4.63 -4.95 -3.40
CA ILE A 219 -4.67 -5.16 -4.85
C ILE A 219 -4.48 -3.82 -5.53
N LEU A 220 -3.48 -3.74 -6.42
CA LEU A 220 -3.24 -2.54 -7.21
C LEU A 220 -3.96 -2.65 -8.55
N GLY A 221 -4.94 -1.78 -8.75
CA GLY A 221 -5.59 -1.57 -10.03
C GLY A 221 -4.80 -0.60 -10.91
N LEU A 222 -5.42 -0.21 -12.04
CA LEU A 222 -4.80 0.73 -12.98
C LEU A 222 -4.78 2.16 -12.44
N ALA A 223 -5.80 2.53 -11.65
CA ALA A 223 -5.99 3.86 -11.09
C ALA A 223 -6.40 3.86 -9.61
N ASP A 224 -6.53 2.69 -9.00
CA ASP A 224 -7.10 2.48 -7.67
C ASP A 224 -6.30 1.46 -6.86
N ILE A 225 -6.48 1.50 -5.54
CA ILE A 225 -5.98 0.48 -4.61
C ILE A 225 -7.19 -0.10 -3.91
N SER A 226 -7.36 -1.41 -4.05
CA SER A 226 -8.44 -2.18 -3.45
C SER A 226 -7.92 -3.03 -2.30
N PHE A 227 -8.77 -3.29 -1.31
CA PHE A 227 -8.43 -4.09 -0.13
C PHE A 227 -9.42 -5.23 -0.01
N GLU A 228 -8.90 -6.45 0.15
CA GLU A 228 -9.71 -7.62 0.46
C GLU A 228 -9.34 -8.17 1.83
N LEU A 229 -10.35 -8.51 2.62
CA LEU A 229 -10.19 -9.17 3.90
C LEU A 229 -10.38 -10.67 3.73
N TRP A 230 -9.37 -11.43 4.12
CA TRP A 230 -9.37 -12.88 4.07
C TRP A 230 -9.19 -13.43 5.48
N TYR A 231 -9.96 -14.45 5.83
CA TYR A 231 -9.84 -15.19 7.09
C TYR A 231 -9.80 -16.69 6.78
N ALA A 232 -9.09 -17.47 7.58
CA ALA A 232 -8.97 -18.94 7.43
C ALA A 232 -8.60 -19.35 5.98
N GLY A 233 -7.39 -18.97 5.56
CA GLY A 233 -6.88 -19.11 4.19
C GLY A 233 -7.13 -20.45 3.51
#